data_AF-A0A811PWR3-F1
#
_entry.id   AF-A0A811PWR3-F1
#
_cell.length_a   1.000
_cell.length_b   1.000
_cell.length_c   1.000
_cell.angle_alpha   90.00
_cell.angle_beta   90.00
_cell.angle_gamma   90.00
#
_symmetry.space_group_name_H-M   'P 1'
#
loop_
_entity.id
_entity.type
_entity.pdbx_description
1 polymer ?
#
loop_
_entity_poly.entity_id
_entity_poly.type
_entity_poly.pdbx_seq_one_letter_code
_entity_poly.pdbx_strand_id
1 'polypeptide(L)'
;MSVPIPGKSSWPELLGVNATLAATAIAHDRPDVAVEVLPPGSQVVPDFNPKRVRVFVDNNNLVSQVPVIGYGSRPLASQALHPPSSWF
;
A
#
# COMPACT_ATOMS: atom_id res chain seq x y z
N MET A 1 -15.57 -20.20 5.71
CA MET A 1 -14.57 -20.07 4.63
C MET A 1 -14.74 -18.67 4.09
N SER A 2 -13.78 -17.77 4.33
CA SER A 2 -13.93 -16.38 3.87
C SER A 2 -13.78 -16.37 2.36
N VAL A 3 -14.82 -15.94 1.67
CA VAL A 3 -14.82 -15.76 0.21
C VAL A 3 -13.77 -14.71 -0.14
N PRO A 4 -12.85 -14.98 -1.10
CA PRO A 4 -12.00 -13.94 -1.66
C PRO A 4 -12.90 -12.82 -2.17
N ILE A 5 -12.62 -11.58 -1.79
CA ILE A 5 -13.44 -10.44 -2.21
C ILE A 5 -13.12 -10.21 -3.70
N PRO A 6 -14.02 -10.53 -4.64
CA PRO A 6 -13.72 -10.36 -6.05
C PRO A 6 -13.52 -8.87 -6.31
N GLY A 7 -12.31 -8.46 -6.69
CA GLY A 7 -12.03 -7.09 -7.11
C GLY A 7 -11.43 -6.14 -6.07
N LYS A 8 -11.14 -6.57 -4.84
CA LYS A 8 -10.37 -5.71 -3.91
C LYS A 8 -8.95 -5.49 -4.47
N SER A 9 -8.57 -4.24 -4.68
CA SER A 9 -7.30 -3.86 -5.32
C SER A 9 -6.51 -2.81 -4.54
N SER A 10 -7.08 -2.32 -3.45
CA SER A 10 -6.49 -1.35 -2.54
C SER A 10 -6.94 -1.63 -1.10
N TRP A 11 -6.10 -1.24 -0.15
CA TRP A 11 -6.34 -1.40 1.29
C TRP A 11 -6.09 -0.11 2.07
N PRO A 12 -6.92 0.94 1.88
CA PRO A 12 -6.77 2.20 2.60
C PRO A 12 -6.85 2.06 4.13
N GLU A 13 -7.58 1.07 4.62
CA GLU A 13 -7.74 0.76 6.05
C GLU A 13 -6.46 0.24 6.72
N LEU A 14 -5.47 -0.20 5.93
CA LEU A 14 -4.20 -0.70 6.44
C LEU A 14 -3.16 0.40 6.64
N LEU A 15 -3.45 1.64 6.24
CA LEU A 15 -2.56 2.77 6.46
C LEU A 15 -2.37 2.99 7.97
N GLY A 16 -1.13 3.02 8.44
CA GLY A 16 -0.77 3.13 9.86
C GLY A 16 -0.90 1.82 10.65
N VAL A 17 -1.29 0.70 10.03
CA VAL A 17 -1.34 -0.61 10.67
C VAL A 17 0.06 -1.24 10.68
N ASN A 18 0.34 -2.15 11.60
CA ASN A 18 1.60 -2.90 11.61
C ASN A 18 1.76 -3.72 10.32
N ALA A 19 2.98 -3.75 9.78
CA ALA A 19 3.35 -4.49 8.56
C ALA A 19 2.82 -5.94 8.54
N THR A 20 2.98 -6.65 9.64
CA THR A 20 2.60 -8.07 9.76
C THR A 20 1.08 -8.24 9.69
N LEU A 21 0.35 -7.37 10.39
CA LEU A 21 -1.11 -7.38 10.38
C LEU A 21 -1.64 -7.00 9.01
N ALA A 22 -1.04 -5.98 8.39
CA ALA A 22 -1.40 -5.56 7.04
C ALA A 22 -1.16 -6.67 6.01
N ALA A 23 0.00 -7.34 6.06
CA ALA A 23 0.30 -8.44 5.16
C ALA A 23 -0.67 -9.62 5.34
N THR A 24 -1.03 -9.93 6.58
CA THR A 24 -2.01 -10.99 6.89
C THR A 24 -3.40 -10.63 6.36
N ALA A 25 -3.84 -9.39 6.54
CA ALA A 25 -5.13 -8.92 6.02
C ALA A 25 -5.20 -8.99 4.48
N ILE A 26 -4.13 -8.56 3.80
CA ILE A 26 -4.06 -8.63 2.32
C ILE A 26 -4.07 -10.08 1.85
N ALA A 27 -3.28 -10.97 2.46
CA ALA A 27 -3.24 -12.39 2.10
C ALA A 27 -4.59 -13.09 2.36
N HIS A 28 -5.33 -12.64 3.36
CA HIS A 28 -6.67 -13.14 3.66
C HIS A 28 -7.72 -12.64 2.65
N ASP A 29 -7.68 -11.36 2.30
CA ASP A 29 -8.61 -10.74 1.34
C ASP A 29 -8.36 -11.22 -0.11
N ARG A 30 -7.08 -11.34 -0.46
CA ARG A 30 -6.57 -11.83 -1.75
C ARG A 30 -5.48 -12.87 -1.54
N PRO A 31 -5.83 -14.16 -1.47
CA PRO A 31 -4.85 -15.24 -1.46
C PRO A 31 -4.18 -15.43 -2.84
N ASP A 32 -4.70 -14.77 -3.90
CA ASP A 32 -4.20 -14.83 -5.27
C ASP A 32 -3.01 -13.89 -5.54
N VAL A 33 -2.66 -13.00 -4.60
CA VAL A 33 -1.56 -12.04 -4.75
C VAL A 33 -0.41 -12.33 -3.80
N ALA A 34 0.81 -12.08 -4.26
CA ALA A 34 2.00 -12.05 -3.43
C ALA A 34 2.07 -10.71 -2.67
N VAL A 35 2.29 -10.79 -1.37
CA VAL A 35 2.48 -9.61 -0.51
C VAL A 35 3.98 -9.40 -0.28
N GLU A 36 4.50 -8.26 -0.72
CA GLU A 36 5.88 -7.84 -0.47
C GLU A 36 5.90 -6.71 0.54
N VAL A 37 6.56 -6.90 1.68
CA VAL A 37 6.79 -5.84 2.66
C VAL A 37 8.11 -5.16 2.35
N LEU A 38 8.07 -3.84 2.17
CA LEU A 38 9.21 -3.03 1.77
C LEU A 38 9.57 -2.02 2.87
N PRO A 39 10.77 -2.10 3.45
CA PRO A 39 11.24 -1.12 4.43
C PRO A 39 11.39 0.28 3.81
N PRO A 40 11.44 1.34 4.65
CA PRO A 40 11.58 2.69 4.17
C PRO A 40 12.89 2.85 3.38
N GLY A 41 12.84 3.59 2.26
CA GLY A 41 13.98 3.77 1.38
C GLY A 41 14.30 2.59 0.45
N SER A 42 13.47 1.54 0.43
CA SER A 42 13.63 0.44 -0.53
C SER A 42 13.57 0.97 -1.96
N GLN A 43 14.58 0.63 -2.75
CA GLN A 43 14.62 0.98 -4.16
C GLN A 43 13.72 0.01 -4.94
N VAL A 44 12.56 0.51 -5.38
CA VAL A 44 11.55 -0.30 -6.05
C VAL A 44 11.58 -0.02 -7.54
N VAL A 45 11.72 -1.08 -8.34
CA VAL A 45 11.55 -0.96 -9.79
C VAL A 45 10.06 -0.76 -10.09
N PRO A 46 9.69 0.29 -10.86
CA PRO A 46 8.33 0.53 -11.31
C PRO A 46 7.95 -0.51 -12.36
N ASP A 47 7.56 -1.69 -11.87
CA ASP A 47 7.05 -2.80 -12.65
C ASP A 47 5.62 -3.10 -12.20
N PHE A 48 4.70 -3.20 -13.16
CA PHE A 48 3.31 -3.50 -12.92
C PHE A 48 3.11 -5.02 -12.84
N ASN A 49 2.75 -5.52 -11.66
CA ASN A 49 2.39 -6.93 -11.49
C ASN A 49 1.00 -7.07 -10.85
N PRO A 50 -0.02 -7.50 -11.60
CA PRO A 50 -1.40 -7.59 -11.11
C PRO A 50 -1.59 -8.68 -10.04
N LYS A 51 -0.57 -9.50 -9.78
CA LYS A 51 -0.55 -10.54 -8.74
C LYS A 51 0.35 -10.18 -7.57
N ARG A 52 0.67 -8.89 -7.40
CA ARG A 52 1.55 -8.43 -6.32
C ARG A 52 0.98 -7.19 -5.65
N VAL A 53 1.08 -7.16 -4.33
CA VAL A 53 0.82 -5.99 -3.49
C VAL A 53 2.10 -5.63 -2.74
N ARG A 54 2.49 -4.37 -2.80
CA ARG A 54 3.65 -3.85 -2.06
C ARG A 54 3.18 -3.04 -0.87
N VAL A 55 3.65 -3.43 0.32
CA VAL A 55 3.34 -2.80 1.60
C VAL A 55 4.57 -2.00 2.03
N PHE A 56 4.48 -0.68 1.89
CA PHE A 56 5.55 0.22 2.33
C PHE A 56 5.41 0.50 3.81
N VAL A 57 6.47 0.24 4.56
CA VAL A 57 6.50 0.47 6.00
C VAL A 57 7.45 1.61 6.35
N ASP A 58 7.16 2.29 7.44
CA ASP A 58 8.02 3.30 8.05
C ASP A 58 9.02 2.66 9.04
N ASN A 59 9.93 3.45 9.60
CA ASN A 59 10.87 3.04 10.65
C ASN A 59 10.15 2.46 11.89
N ASN A 60 8.90 2.86 12.11
CA ASN A 60 8.04 2.34 13.18
C ASN A 60 7.36 0.99 12.84
N ASN A 61 7.70 0.34 11.72
CA ASN A 61 7.04 -0.87 11.20
C ASN A 61 5.53 -0.68 10.92
N LEU A 62 5.11 0.56 10.71
CA LEU A 62 3.74 0.91 10.35
C LEU A 62 3.66 1.14 8.85
N VAL A 63 2.54 0.74 8.24
CA VAL A 63 2.29 0.99 6.83
C VAL A 63 2.22 2.49 6.58
N SER A 64 3.15 2.98 5.78
CA SER A 64 3.29 4.40 5.45
C SER A 64 2.52 4.78 4.18
N GLN A 65 2.17 3.79 3.34
CA GLN A 65 1.42 4.01 2.11
C GLN A 65 0.31 2.98 1.94
N VAL A 66 -0.80 3.41 1.33
CA VAL A 66 -1.92 2.54 1.01
C VAL A 66 -1.45 1.39 0.11
N PRO A 67 -1.54 0.13 0.55
CA PRO A 67 -1.20 -1.01 -0.29
C PRO A 67 -2.16 -1.08 -1.46
N VAL A 68 -1.62 -1.23 -2.67
CA VAL A 68 -2.38 -1.40 -3.91
C VAL A 68 -1.78 -2.50 -4.77
N ILE A 69 -2.61 -3.12 -5.60
CA ILE A 69 -2.17 -4.13 -6.56
C ILE A 69 -1.46 -3.47 -7.74
N GLY A 70 -0.40 -4.12 -8.22
CA GLY A 70 0.26 -3.73 -9.46
C GLY A 70 1.28 -2.62 -9.27
N TYR A 71 0.86 -1.47 -8.75
CA TYR A 71 1.71 -0.29 -8.64
C TYR A 71 2.41 -0.23 -7.28
N GLY A 72 3.73 -0.36 -7.29
CA GLY A 72 4.59 -0.12 -6.13
C GLY A 72 5.33 1.19 -6.16
N SER A 73 4.83 2.22 -6.84
CA SER A 73 5.55 3.49 -6.90
C SER A 73 4.57 4.63 -7.12
N ARG A 74 4.15 5.24 -6.00
CA ARG A 74 3.88 6.69 -5.99
C ARG A 74 4.02 7.30 -4.59
N PRO A 75 5.22 7.73 -4.19
CA PRO A 75 5.37 8.98 -3.46
C PRO A 75 5.62 10.08 -4.49
N LEU A 76 4.58 10.78 -4.93
CA LEU A 76 4.77 12.14 -5.42
C LEU A 76 4.94 13.02 -4.17
N ALA A 77 6.17 13.16 -3.68
CA ALA A 77 6.54 14.36 -2.94
C ALA A 77 6.57 15.57 -3.91
N SER A 78 5.47 15.81 -4.62
CA SER A 78 5.28 16.91 -5.57
C SER A 78 3.84 17.37 -5.69
N GLN A 79 2.96 17.06 -4.73
CA GLN A 79 1.74 17.85 -4.56
C GLN A 79 1.77 18.55 -3.19
N ALA A 80 2.24 19.80 -3.25
CA ALA A 80 1.93 20.91 -2.35
C ALA A 80 2.56 20.92 -0.95
N LEU A 81 3.82 21.37 -0.90
CA LEU A 81 4.11 22.54 -0.07
C LEU A 81 3.11 23.66 -0.45
N HIS A 82 2.38 24.15 0.56
CA HIS A 82 1.46 25.31 0.61
C HIS A 82 -0.04 25.11 0.31
N PRO A 83 -0.92 25.59 1.23
CA PRO A 83 -2.33 25.82 0.95
C PRO A 83 -2.48 27.09 0.08
N PRO A 84 -3.66 27.29 -0.53
CA PRO A 84 -4.38 28.47 -0.08
C PRO A 84 -5.81 28.10 0.27
N SER A 85 -6.11 28.29 1.55
CA SER A 85 -7.36 28.90 1.96
C SER A 85 -7.57 30.16 1.10
N SER A 86 -8.54 30.12 0.20
CA SER A 86 -9.37 31.25 -0.24
C SER A 86 -10.14 30.84 -1.48
N TRP A 87 -11.35 30.35 -1.26
CA TRP A 87 -12.46 30.65 -2.15
C TRP A 87 -13.21 31.82 -1.50
N PHE A 88 -12.69 33.03 -1.71
CA PHE A 88 -13.46 34.27 -1.77
C PHE A 88 -13.56 34.64 -3.25
#